data_AF-A0A377DG60-F1
#
_entry.id   AF-A0A377DG60-F1
#
_cell.length_a   1.000
_cell.length_b   1.000
_cell.length_c   1.000
_cell.angle_alpha   90.00
_cell.angle_beta   90.00
_cell.angle_gamma   90.00
#
_symmetry.space_group_name_H-M   'P 1'
#
loop_
_entity.id
_entity.type
_entity.pdbx_description
1 polymer ?
#
loop_
_entity_poly.entity_id
_entity_poly.type
_entity_poly.pdbx_seq_one_letter_code
_entity_poly.pdbx_strand_id
1 'polypeptide(L)'
;MSAIANNIANVNTTGFKRDRVMFQDLFYQTQEAPGAMLDQNNIMPTGLQFGSGVRIVGTQKTFTEGNVETTDNAMNVAIMGQGFLQVQKANGDIAYTRDGNLQVNADGVLTNSQGLPLQPEIDVPAGATNVAFGEDGTVTAILPGDSDVTELGQLTLVNFANPAGLSAEGDNLYLETAASGQPTEGVPG
;
A
#
# COMPACT_ATOMS: atom_id res chain seq x y z
N MET A 1 -5.67 -18.62 9.65
CA MET A 1 -6.30 -17.64 10.58
C MET A 1 -5.48 -16.36 10.78
N SER A 2 -4.18 -16.32 10.42
CA SER A 2 -3.29 -15.19 10.71
C SER A 2 -3.65 -13.87 10.00
N ALA A 3 -4.14 -13.91 8.75
CA ALA A 3 -4.52 -12.69 8.03
C ALA A 3 -5.74 -11.98 8.64
N ILE A 4 -6.71 -12.73 9.18
CA ILE A 4 -7.89 -12.13 9.83
C ILE A 4 -7.47 -11.44 11.13
N ALA A 5 -6.61 -12.09 11.93
CA ALA A 5 -6.09 -11.51 13.16
C ALA A 5 -5.25 -10.25 12.88
N ASN A 6 -4.39 -10.26 11.86
CA ASN A 6 -3.60 -9.10 11.45
C ASN A 6 -4.50 -7.93 10.98
N ASN A 7 -5.54 -8.23 10.19
CA ASN A 7 -6.49 -7.22 9.74
C ASN A 7 -7.27 -6.56 10.88
N ILE A 8 -7.63 -7.32 11.93
CA ILE A 8 -8.31 -6.78 13.11
C ILE A 8 -7.33 -5.96 13.95
N ALA A 9 -6.09 -6.43 14.12
CA ALA A 9 -5.08 -5.74 14.90
C ALA A 9 -4.70 -4.36 14.32
N ASN A 10 -4.69 -4.24 12.99
CA ASN A 10 -4.26 -3.03 12.29
C ASN A 10 -5.43 -2.21 11.72
N VAL A 11 -6.66 -2.44 12.17
CA VAL A 11 -7.85 -1.71 11.70
C VAL A 11 -7.78 -0.20 11.99
N ASN A 12 -7.02 0.19 13.02
CA ASN A 12 -6.84 1.59 13.41
C ASN A 12 -5.52 2.20 12.89
N THR A 13 -4.75 1.48 12.07
CA THR A 13 -3.48 1.99 11.53
C THR A 13 -3.73 2.81 10.27
N THR A 14 -3.33 4.09 10.28
CA THR A 14 -3.43 4.98 9.12
C THR A 14 -2.68 4.39 7.91
N GLY A 15 -3.30 4.43 6.74
CA GLY A 15 -2.69 3.90 5.51
C GLY A 15 -2.63 2.36 5.39
N PHE A 16 -3.07 1.60 6.41
CA PHE A 16 -3.03 0.13 6.37
C PHE A 16 -3.94 -0.45 5.29
N LYS A 17 -3.43 -1.44 4.55
CA LYS A 17 -4.17 -2.18 3.51
C LYS A 17 -4.39 -3.63 3.92
N ARG A 18 -5.67 -4.02 3.89
CA ARG A 18 -6.16 -5.33 4.34
C ARG A 18 -5.55 -6.46 3.51
N ASP A 19 -5.09 -7.49 4.19
CA ASP A 19 -4.62 -8.72 3.57
C ASP A 19 -5.84 -9.62 3.24
N ARG A 20 -5.99 -9.98 1.97
CA ARG A 20 -6.97 -10.98 1.53
C ARG A 20 -6.24 -12.29 1.24
N VAL A 21 -6.65 -13.35 1.94
CA VAL A 21 -6.18 -14.72 1.65
C VAL A 21 -6.97 -15.22 0.46
N MET A 22 -6.29 -15.55 -0.63
CA MET A 22 -6.90 -16.22 -1.76
C MET A 22 -6.67 -17.73 -1.64
N PHE A 23 -7.75 -18.49 -1.70
CA PHE A 23 -7.73 -19.94 -1.82
C PHE A 23 -7.98 -20.28 -3.29
N GLN A 24 -7.08 -21.05 -3.90
CA GLN A 24 -7.41 -21.77 -5.12
C GLN A 24 -7.50 -23.25 -4.76
N ASP A 25 -8.51 -23.89 -5.33
CA ASP A 25 -8.61 -25.35 -5.30
C ASP A 25 -7.48 -25.94 -6.16
N LEU A 26 -6.84 -27.00 -5.66
CA LEU A 26 -5.79 -27.68 -6.41
C LEU A 26 -6.47 -28.61 -7.42
N PHE A 27 -6.00 -28.61 -8.66
CA PHE A 27 -6.52 -29.49 -9.71
C PHE A 27 -6.65 -30.95 -9.26
N TYR A 28 -7.78 -31.57 -9.59
CA TYR A 28 -8.04 -33.00 -9.39
C TYR A 28 -7.04 -33.83 -10.21
N GLN A 29 -6.22 -34.66 -9.56
CA GLN A 29 -5.61 -35.80 -10.25
C GLN A 29 -6.60 -36.95 -10.21
N THR A 30 -7.25 -37.21 -11.34
CA THR A 30 -8.00 -38.46 -11.55
C THR A 30 -6.95 -39.55 -11.79
N GLN A 31 -6.65 -40.36 -10.77
CA GLN A 31 -5.73 -41.48 -10.95
C GLN A 31 -6.42 -42.65 -11.67
N GLU A 32 -7.73 -42.87 -11.45
CA GLU A 32 -8.52 -43.89 -12.13
C GLU A 32 -9.96 -43.40 -12.39
N ALA A 33 -10.40 -43.48 -13.65
CA ALA A 33 -11.73 -43.04 -14.04
C ALA A 33 -12.80 -44.09 -13.66
N PRO A 34 -14.01 -43.68 -13.25
CA PRO A 34 -15.13 -44.63 -13.07
C PRO A 34 -15.42 -45.36 -14.40
N GLY A 35 -15.50 -46.69 -14.34
CA GLY A 35 -15.62 -47.55 -15.53
C GLY A 35 -14.34 -48.28 -15.97
N ALA A 36 -13.24 -48.19 -15.21
CA ALA A 36 -12.07 -49.05 -15.44
C ALA A 36 -12.39 -50.53 -15.15
N MET A 37 -11.84 -51.44 -15.96
CA MET A 37 -11.95 -52.89 -15.76
C MET A 37 -11.09 -53.32 -14.57
N LEU A 38 -11.71 -53.92 -13.55
CA LEU A 38 -11.00 -54.49 -12.41
C LEU A 38 -10.46 -55.90 -12.73
N ASP A 39 -11.19 -56.63 -13.58
CA ASP A 39 -10.81 -57.90 -14.20
C ASP A 39 -11.57 -58.08 -15.54
N GLN A 40 -11.45 -59.26 -16.19
CA GLN A 40 -12.07 -59.55 -17.50
C GLN A 40 -13.61 -59.44 -17.50
N ASN A 41 -14.27 -59.46 -16.34
CA ASN A 41 -15.73 -59.54 -16.24
C ASN A 41 -16.37 -58.47 -15.31
N ASN A 42 -15.60 -57.73 -14.51
CA ASN A 42 -16.11 -56.75 -13.55
C ASN A 42 -15.57 -55.33 -13.78
N ILE A 43 -16.48 -54.36 -13.78
CA ILE A 43 -16.20 -52.91 -13.85
C ILE A 43 -16.37 -52.27 -12.49
N MET A 44 -15.42 -51.40 -12.11
CA MET A 44 -15.44 -50.72 -10.82
C MET A 44 -16.47 -49.55 -10.85
N PRO A 45 -17.48 -49.53 -9.95
CA PRO A 45 -18.60 -48.59 -10.07
C PRO A 45 -18.31 -47.19 -9.49
N THR A 46 -17.28 -47.01 -8.67
CA THR A 46 -16.96 -45.72 -8.03
C THR A 46 -15.46 -45.46 -8.12
N GLY A 47 -15.05 -44.32 -8.70
CA GLY A 47 -13.66 -43.86 -8.67
C GLY A 47 -13.27 -43.40 -7.27
N LEU A 48 -12.05 -43.74 -6.83
CA LEU A 48 -11.48 -43.18 -5.60
C LEU A 48 -10.92 -41.78 -5.90
N GLN A 49 -11.40 -40.77 -5.19
CA GLN A 49 -10.95 -39.38 -5.35
C GLN A 49 -10.34 -38.89 -4.04
N PHE A 50 -9.03 -38.66 -4.02
CA PHE A 50 -8.36 -38.01 -2.89
C PHE A 50 -8.31 -36.49 -3.14
N GLY A 51 -8.89 -35.71 -2.23
CA GLY A 51 -8.77 -34.24 -2.23
C GLY A 51 -7.42 -33.83 -1.64
N SER A 52 -6.51 -33.31 -2.47
CA SER A 52 -5.17 -32.88 -2.04
C SER A 52 -5.18 -31.43 -1.51
N GLY A 53 -6.02 -31.16 -0.51
CA GLY A 53 -5.96 -29.95 0.31
C GLY A 53 -6.18 -28.62 -0.43
N VAL A 54 -6.07 -27.53 0.34
CA VAL A 54 -6.11 -26.15 -0.14
C VAL A 54 -4.69 -25.57 -0.06
N ARG A 55 -4.15 -25.04 -1.16
CA ARG A 55 -2.87 -24.31 -1.13
C ARG A 55 -3.17 -22.81 -1.07
N ILE A 56 -2.57 -22.11 -0.11
CA ILE A 56 -2.57 -20.65 -0.10
C ILE A 56 -1.70 -20.21 -1.28
N VAL A 57 -2.30 -19.52 -2.25
CA VAL A 57 -1.61 -19.09 -3.48
C VAL A 57 -0.87 -17.78 -3.25
N GLY A 58 -1.26 -17.04 -2.22
CA GLY A 58 -0.62 -15.82 -1.75
C GLY A 58 -1.54 -15.03 -0.81
N THR A 59 -0.97 -14.11 -0.04
CA THR A 59 -1.71 -13.04 0.63
C THR A 59 -1.54 -11.78 -0.19
N GLN A 60 -2.62 -11.31 -0.79
CA GLN A 60 -2.60 -10.09 -1.61
C GLN A 60 -3.12 -8.92 -0.78
N LYS A 61 -2.42 -7.79 -0.80
CA LYS A 61 -2.94 -6.55 -0.22
C LYS A 61 -4.02 -5.98 -1.12
N THR A 62 -5.17 -5.70 -0.51
CA THR A 62 -6.30 -5.07 -1.19
C THR A 62 -6.24 -3.56 -0.96
N PHE A 63 -5.96 -2.81 -2.02
CA PHE A 63 -5.87 -1.34 -2.01
C PHE A 63 -7.25 -0.70 -2.24
N THR A 64 -8.24 -1.03 -1.41
CA THR A 64 -9.50 -0.28 -1.37
C THR A 64 -9.35 0.98 -0.51
N GLU A 65 -10.10 2.03 -0.83
CA GLU A 65 -10.26 3.18 0.05
C GLU A 65 -10.94 2.75 1.35
N GLY A 66 -10.39 3.21 2.47
CA GLY A 66 -11.04 3.08 3.78
C GLY A 66 -11.84 4.33 4.10
N ASN A 67 -12.44 4.37 5.28
CA ASN A 67 -13.03 5.61 5.77
C ASN A 67 -11.92 6.65 6.00
N VAL A 68 -12.17 7.88 5.55
CA VAL A 68 -11.32 9.03 5.86
C VAL A 68 -11.83 9.64 7.15
N GLU A 69 -10.99 9.64 8.19
CA GLU A 69 -11.26 10.34 9.44
C GLU A 69 -10.57 11.70 9.39
N THR A 70 -11.33 12.77 9.60
CA THR A 70 -10.74 14.12 9.68
C THR A 70 -10.03 14.27 11.02
N THR A 71 -8.80 14.76 10.99
CA THR A 71 -8.00 15.04 12.20
C THR A 71 -7.75 16.53 12.34
N ASP A 72 -7.61 17.02 13.58
CA ASP A 72 -7.27 18.44 13.84
C ASP A 72 -5.78 18.77 13.56
N ASN A 73 -4.98 17.79 13.12
CA ASN A 73 -3.58 18.01 12.76
C ASN A 73 -3.43 18.36 11.28
N ALA A 74 -2.95 19.56 10.98
CA ALA A 74 -2.71 20.05 9.62
C ALA A 74 -1.67 19.23 8.84
N MET A 75 -0.79 18.49 9.53
CA MET A 75 0.23 17.63 8.90
C MET A 75 -0.29 16.24 8.52
N ASN A 76 -1.57 15.96 8.74
CA ASN A 76 -2.19 14.73 8.30
C ASN A 76 -2.86 14.95 6.95
N VAL A 77 -2.38 14.23 5.94
CA VAL A 77 -2.92 14.25 4.58
C VAL A 77 -3.56 12.89 4.28
N ALA A 78 -4.70 12.89 3.63
CA ALA A 78 -5.35 11.66 3.16
C ALA A 78 -5.31 11.62 1.63
N ILE A 79 -4.81 10.51 1.08
CA ILE A 79 -4.86 10.27 -0.38
C ILE A 79 -6.19 9.61 -0.70
N MET A 80 -7.10 10.37 -1.31
CA MET A 80 -8.33 9.85 -1.91
C MET A 80 -8.01 9.32 -3.32
N GLY A 81 -8.50 8.13 -3.64
CA GLY A 81 -8.34 7.44 -4.90
C GLY A 81 -7.10 6.56 -4.96
N GLN A 82 -6.47 6.49 -6.14
CA GLN A 82 -5.23 5.74 -6.36
C GLN A 82 -4.02 6.66 -6.17
N GLY A 83 -2.86 6.08 -5.83
CA GLY A 83 -1.64 6.86 -5.58
C GLY A 83 -0.92 6.49 -4.29
N PHE A 84 0.36 6.78 -4.27
CA PHE A 84 1.26 6.62 -3.13
C PHE A 84 2.17 7.84 -3.04
N LEU A 85 2.48 8.27 -1.83
CA LEU A 85 3.57 9.20 -1.58
C LEU A 85 4.90 8.46 -1.74
N GLN A 86 5.89 9.16 -2.28
CA GLN A 86 7.25 8.66 -2.38
C GLN A 86 8.05 9.13 -1.15
N VAL A 87 8.84 8.23 -0.57
CA VAL A 87 9.80 8.54 0.49
C VAL A 87 11.16 7.99 0.12
N GLN A 88 12.21 8.71 0.48
CA GLN A 88 13.58 8.25 0.28
C GLN A 88 14.11 7.58 1.55
N LYS A 89 14.60 6.35 1.41
CA LYS A 89 15.25 5.61 2.49
C LYS A 89 16.66 6.14 2.73
N ALA A 90 17.21 5.82 3.91
CA ALA A 90 18.57 6.22 4.29
C ALA A 90 19.67 5.71 3.32
N ASN A 91 19.40 4.66 2.56
CA ASN A 91 20.31 4.12 1.54
C ASN A 91 20.16 4.81 0.16
N GLY A 92 19.23 5.76 0.02
CA GLY A 92 18.92 6.47 -1.22
C GLY A 92 17.80 5.85 -2.06
N ASP A 93 17.33 4.64 -1.73
CA ASP A 93 16.25 3.97 -2.46
C ASP A 93 14.90 4.66 -2.22
N ILE A 94 14.02 4.60 -3.22
CA ILE A 94 12.64 5.08 -3.09
C ILE A 94 11.75 3.97 -2.55
N ALA A 95 10.95 4.30 -1.55
CA ALA A 95 9.83 3.51 -1.09
C ALA A 95 8.53 4.31 -1.22
N TYR A 96 7.41 3.60 -1.18
CA TYR A 96 6.09 4.17 -1.42
C TYR A 96 5.23 3.96 -0.18
N THR A 97 4.42 4.95 0.18
CA THR A 97 3.51 4.86 1.33
C THR A 97 2.16 5.48 1.01
N ARG A 98 1.13 5.03 1.73
CA ARG A 98 -0.18 5.70 1.78
C ARG A 98 -0.49 6.27 3.16
N ASP A 99 0.47 6.17 4.07
CA ASP A 99 0.41 6.88 5.33
C ASP A 99 0.75 8.34 5.07
N GLY A 100 -0.20 9.22 5.35
CA GLY A 100 -0.04 10.66 5.20
C GLY A 100 0.09 11.37 6.54
N ASN A 101 0.52 10.69 7.60
CA ASN A 101 1.02 11.34 8.80
C ASN A 101 2.42 11.91 8.52
N LEU A 102 2.48 13.22 8.25
CA LEU A 102 3.70 13.93 7.90
C LEU A 102 4.25 14.70 9.11
N GLN A 103 5.55 14.96 9.09
CA GLN A 103 6.22 15.75 10.12
C GLN A 103 7.43 16.48 9.53
N VAL A 104 7.78 17.62 10.11
CA VAL A 104 9.00 18.35 9.75
C VAL A 104 10.12 17.90 10.67
N ASN A 105 11.24 17.47 10.10
CA ASN A 105 12.41 17.02 10.88
C ASN A 105 13.24 18.21 11.38
N ALA A 106 14.34 17.93 12.09
CA ALA A 106 15.22 18.98 12.64
C ALA A 106 15.92 19.83 11.58
N ASP A 107 16.07 19.29 10.36
CA ASP A 107 16.68 19.97 9.22
C ASP A 107 15.68 20.84 8.45
N GLY A 108 14.39 20.82 8.85
CA GLY A 108 13.33 21.56 8.18
C GLY A 108 12.69 20.80 7.03
N VAL A 109 13.04 19.53 6.80
CA VAL A 109 12.52 18.75 5.67
C VAL A 109 11.22 18.06 6.05
N LEU A 110 10.26 18.02 5.11
CA LEU A 110 9.02 17.27 5.26
C LEU A 110 9.27 15.75 5.11
N THR A 111 8.88 15.00 6.14
CA THR A 111 9.13 13.57 6.28
C THR A 111 7.85 12.81 6.63
N ASN A 112 7.85 11.49 6.45
CA ASN A 112 6.80 10.62 6.98
C ASN A 112 6.97 10.37 8.49
N SER A 113 6.06 9.60 9.10
CA SER A 113 6.10 9.25 10.53
C SER A 113 7.40 8.56 10.99
N GLN A 114 8.15 7.95 10.08
CA GLN A 114 9.43 7.29 10.32
C GLN A 114 10.64 8.22 10.15
N GLY A 115 10.43 9.49 9.78
CA GLY A 115 11.49 10.46 9.54
C GLY A 115 12.15 10.33 8.17
N LEU A 116 11.57 9.58 7.24
CA LEU A 116 12.04 9.48 5.87
C LEU A 116 11.55 10.69 5.05
N PRO A 117 12.45 11.41 4.35
CA PRO A 117 12.06 12.56 3.54
C PRO A 117 11.16 12.16 2.38
N LEU A 118 10.17 13.00 2.09
CA LEU A 118 9.30 12.84 0.93
C LEU A 118 10.06 13.14 -0.37
N GLN A 119 9.53 12.63 -1.48
CA GLN A 119 10.00 12.95 -2.83
C GLN A 119 8.83 13.47 -3.68
N PRO A 120 8.96 14.65 -4.32
CA PRO A 120 10.09 15.59 -4.21
C PRO A 120 10.27 16.13 -2.78
N GLU A 121 11.50 16.51 -2.45
CA GLU A 121 11.83 17.05 -1.13
C GLU A 121 11.21 18.44 -0.96
N ILE A 122 10.63 18.70 0.22
CA ILE A 122 9.99 19.97 0.54
C ILE A 122 10.59 20.50 1.84
N ASP A 123 11.27 21.64 1.71
CA ASP A 123 11.85 22.37 2.83
C ASP A 123 10.82 23.31 3.45
N VAL A 124 10.67 23.21 4.76
CA VAL A 124 9.84 24.07 5.61
C VAL A 124 10.76 24.92 6.47
N PRO A 125 10.94 26.22 6.15
CA PRO A 125 11.83 27.10 6.88
C PRO A 125 11.49 27.20 8.37
N ALA A 126 12.52 27.33 9.20
CA ALA A 126 12.35 27.44 10.64
C ALA A 126 11.46 28.66 11.01
N GLY A 127 10.43 28.40 11.82
CA GLY A 127 9.46 29.41 12.25
C GLY A 127 8.34 29.67 11.24
N ALA A 128 8.28 28.93 10.12
CA ALA A 128 7.10 28.92 9.27
C ALA A 128 5.88 28.44 10.07
N THR A 129 4.75 29.08 9.84
CA THR A 129 3.48 28.77 10.50
C THR A 129 2.41 28.47 9.46
N ASN A 130 1.30 27.86 9.91
CA ASN A 130 0.13 27.62 9.07
C ASN A 130 0.44 26.81 7.80
N VAL A 131 1.23 25.74 7.96
CA VAL A 131 1.52 24.81 6.86
C VAL A 131 0.21 24.16 6.41
N ALA A 132 -0.08 24.24 5.13
CA ALA A 132 -1.31 23.72 4.54
C ALA A 132 -1.01 22.96 3.24
N PHE A 133 -1.85 21.97 2.95
CA PHE A 133 -1.76 21.11 1.78
C PHE A 133 -2.98 21.32 0.89
N GLY A 134 -2.76 21.69 -0.36
CA GLY A 134 -3.79 21.80 -1.39
C GLY A 134 -4.24 20.43 -1.91
N GLU A 135 -5.43 20.39 -2.51
CA GLU A 135 -5.94 19.18 -3.19
C GLU A 135 -5.08 18.77 -4.39
N ASP A 136 -4.37 19.74 -4.97
CA ASP A 136 -3.41 19.60 -6.06
C ASP A 136 -1.99 19.22 -5.57
N GLY A 137 -1.85 18.90 -4.29
CA GLY A 137 -0.57 18.59 -3.66
C GLY A 137 0.28 19.81 -3.31
N THR A 138 -0.16 21.03 -3.61
CA THR A 138 0.62 22.24 -3.31
C THR A 138 0.79 22.41 -1.81
N VAL A 139 2.04 22.54 -1.35
CA VAL A 139 2.39 22.78 0.05
C VAL A 139 2.68 24.25 0.24
N THR A 140 1.96 24.86 1.18
CA THR A 140 2.06 26.29 1.46
C THR A 140 2.32 26.54 2.93
N ALA A 141 2.94 27.66 3.26
CA ALA A 141 3.15 28.12 4.63
C ALA A 141 3.27 29.65 4.71
N ILE A 142 3.12 30.21 5.91
CA ILE A 142 3.41 31.61 6.18
C ILE A 142 4.80 31.69 6.81
N LEU A 143 5.72 32.39 6.13
CA LEU A 143 7.11 32.54 6.58
C LEU A 143 7.22 33.50 7.79
N PRO A 144 8.27 33.36 8.62
CA PRO A 144 8.48 34.26 9.76
C PRO A 144 8.56 35.72 9.32
N GLY A 145 7.70 36.57 9.90
CA GLY A 145 7.66 38.00 9.60
C GLY A 145 6.88 38.38 8.35
N ASP A 146 6.30 37.40 7.65
CA ASP A 146 5.35 37.61 6.57
C ASP A 146 3.90 37.42 7.07
N SER A 147 2.94 38.01 6.35
CA SER A 147 1.51 37.75 6.50
C SER A 147 0.93 36.98 5.31
N ASP A 148 1.66 36.94 4.19
CA ASP A 148 1.20 36.29 2.97
C ASP A 148 1.59 34.81 2.94
N VAL A 149 0.74 34.02 2.28
CA VAL A 149 0.97 32.59 2.08
C VAL A 149 2.01 32.40 0.98
N THR A 150 3.05 31.64 1.27
CA THR A 150 4.12 31.28 0.33
C THR A 150 4.03 29.80 -0.02
N GLU A 151 4.22 29.48 -1.30
CA GLU A 151 4.34 28.10 -1.78
C GLU A 151 5.75 27.57 -1.48
N LEU A 152 5.81 26.42 -0.80
CA LEU A 152 7.06 25.73 -0.46
C LEU A 152 7.43 24.65 -1.47
N GLY A 153 6.43 24.07 -2.15
CA GLY A 153 6.62 23.02 -3.14
C GLY A 153 5.33 22.28 -3.44
N GLN A 154 5.43 21.15 -4.12
CA GLN A 154 4.28 20.35 -4.52
C GLN A 154 4.53 18.87 -4.26
N LEU A 155 3.60 18.22 -3.57
CA LEU A 155 3.57 16.77 -3.42
C LEU A 155 3.15 16.12 -4.72
N THR A 156 3.85 15.05 -5.07
CA THR A 156 3.50 14.17 -6.19
C THR A 156 2.99 12.84 -5.67
N LEU A 157 2.10 12.21 -6.45
CA LEU A 157 1.64 10.85 -6.20
C LEU A 157 2.16 9.93 -7.28
N VAL A 158 2.52 8.71 -6.88
CA VAL A 158 2.89 7.64 -7.79
C VAL A 158 1.78 6.61 -7.86
N ASN A 159 1.38 6.24 -9.06
CA ASN A 159 0.50 5.11 -9.32
C ASN A 159 1.26 3.94 -9.95
N PHE A 160 0.72 2.74 -9.77
CA PHE A 160 1.25 1.51 -10.35
C PHE A 160 0.17 0.82 -11.16
N ALA A 161 0.57 0.20 -12.28
CA ALA A 161 -0.35 -0.59 -13.10
C ALA A 161 -0.96 -1.76 -12.29
N ASN A 162 -0.19 -2.34 -11.37
CA ASN A 162 -0.64 -3.39 -10.47
C ASN A 162 -0.14 -3.14 -9.03
N PRO A 163 -0.85 -2.33 -8.21
CA PRO A 163 -0.43 -2.03 -6.84
C PRO A 163 -0.27 -3.28 -5.97
N ALA A 164 -1.00 -4.36 -6.27
CA ALA A 164 -0.90 -5.62 -5.54
C ALA A 164 0.40 -6.39 -5.81
N GLY A 165 1.17 -6.00 -6.83
CA GLY A 165 2.52 -6.52 -7.07
C GLY A 165 3.59 -5.86 -6.21
N LEU A 166 3.26 -4.82 -5.45
CA LEU A 166 4.22 -4.16 -4.56
C LEU A 166 4.64 -5.08 -3.41
N SER A 167 5.93 -5.02 -3.07
CA SER A 167 6.47 -5.75 -1.91
C SER A 167 6.31 -4.89 -0.66
N ALA A 168 5.63 -5.40 0.37
CA ALA A 168 5.55 -4.72 1.66
C ALA A 168 6.84 -4.93 2.46
N GLU A 169 7.49 -3.83 2.89
CA GLU A 169 8.74 -3.87 3.66
C GLU A 169 8.47 -3.80 5.19
N GLY A 170 7.25 -3.47 5.59
CA GLY A 170 6.89 -3.12 6.97
C GLY A 170 6.57 -1.63 7.09
N ASP A 171 6.07 -1.18 8.24
CA ASP A 171 5.82 0.24 8.55
C ASP A 171 5.00 1.00 7.48
N ASN A 172 4.06 0.33 6.82
CA ASN A 172 3.28 0.88 5.70
C ASN A 172 4.10 1.30 4.47
N LEU A 173 5.35 0.83 4.35
CA LEU A 173 6.22 1.03 3.21
C LEU A 173 6.09 -0.10 2.18
N TYR A 174 6.15 0.29 0.92
CA TYR A 174 6.04 -0.56 -0.25
C TYR A 174 7.22 -0.32 -1.19
N LEU A 175 7.73 -1.39 -1.79
CA LEU A 175 8.77 -1.34 -2.82
C LEU A 175 8.21 -1.80 -4.17
N GLU A 176 8.72 -1.18 -5.23
CA GLU A 176 8.47 -1.61 -6.61
C GLU A 176 8.96 -3.04 -6.82
N THR A 177 8.21 -3.82 -7.60
CA THR A 177 8.66 -5.08 -8.13
C THR A 177 8.36 -5.18 -9.62
N ALA A 178 8.94 -6.17 -10.30
CA ALA A 178 8.56 -6.47 -11.69
C ALA A 178 7.05 -6.74 -11.86
N ALA A 179 6.37 -7.22 -10.81
CA ALA A 179 4.94 -7.51 -10.83
C ALA A 179 4.07 -6.27 -10.58
N SER A 180 4.60 -5.19 -9.98
CA SER A 180 3.85 -3.94 -9.79
C SER A 180 3.75 -3.10 -11.06
N GLY A 181 4.71 -3.30 -11.98
CA GLY A 181 4.96 -2.39 -13.09
C GLY A 181 5.74 -1.16 -12.63
N GLN A 182 6.10 -0.32 -13.60
CA GLN A 182 6.86 0.91 -13.36
C GLN A 182 6.01 1.96 -12.62
N PRO A 183 6.64 2.79 -11.76
CA PRO A 183 5.98 3.91 -11.11
C PRO A 183 5.59 4.96 -12.16
N THR A 184 4.35 5.44 -12.09
CA THR A 184 3.87 6.58 -12.87
C THR A 184 3.59 7.74 -11.92
N GLU A 185 4.46 8.74 -11.93
CA GLU A 185 4.34 9.94 -11.12
C GLU A 185 3.37 10.94 -11.74
N GLY A 186 2.59 11.61 -10.91
CA GLY A 186 1.64 12.64 -11.31
C GLY A 186 1.30 13.60 -10.19
N VAL A 187 0.74 14.73 -10.58
CA VAL A 187 0.22 15.74 -9.65
C VAL A 187 -1.15 15.28 -9.15
N PRO A 188 -1.46 15.39 -7.84
CA PRO A 188 -2.81 15.19 -7.33
C PRO A 188 -3.84 16.11 -8.01
N GLY A 189 -5.09 15.67 -8.19
CA GLY A 189 -6.19 16.48 -8.75
C GLY A 189 -6.77 15.98 -10.07
#